data_AF-A0A7E6FV56-F1
#
_entry.id   AF-A0A7E6FV56-F1
#
_cell.length_a   1.000
_cell.length_b   1.000
_cell.length_c   1.000
_cell.angle_alpha   90.00
_cell.angle_beta   90.00
_cell.angle_gamma   90.00
#
_symmetry.space_group_name_H-M   'P 1'
#
loop_
_entity.id
_entity.type
_entity.pdbx_description
1 polymer ?
#
loop_
_entity_poly.entity_id
_entity_poly.type
_entity_poly.pdbx_seq_one_letter_code
_entity_poly.pdbx_strand_id
1 'polypeptide(L)'
;MYVPELRLSQQLKSYLEESLHSDHLETSVKHELDKLLQESGSGEDEGGDVAAVPVKLVKTSLEALNKERTEPLYIHEMITDSELHLQKYEPPQRSAELEVRVQRLRREAENREYKQMTQNVHRTVKKNRGWKRWQGTESYEPSNNRCCEFCPHCWWCFCLWLQSCRSQYGGARHGHPNVSRDPLRYCRVFR
;
A
#
# COMPACT_ATOMS: atom_id res chain seq x y z
N MET A 1 -19.16 -19.86 -4.32
CA MET A 1 -20.04 -18.87 -3.65
C MET A 1 -19.70 -18.93 -2.17
N TYR A 2 -19.40 -17.80 -1.54
CA TYR A 2 -19.10 -17.75 -0.11
C TYR A 2 -20.36 -18.06 0.71
N VAL A 3 -20.22 -18.85 1.77
CA VAL A 3 -21.27 -19.13 2.74
C VAL A 3 -20.85 -18.48 4.05
N PRO A 4 -21.57 -17.46 4.54
CA PRO A 4 -21.25 -16.84 5.81
C PRO A 4 -21.52 -17.80 6.96
N GLU A 5 -20.67 -17.73 7.99
CA GLU A 5 -20.73 -18.57 9.17
C GLU A 5 -20.89 -17.69 10.42
N LEU A 6 -21.67 -18.18 11.38
CA LEU A 6 -21.93 -17.54 12.67
C LEU A 6 -21.17 -18.29 13.75
N ARG A 7 -20.58 -17.54 14.68
CA ARG A 7 -20.04 -18.07 15.91
C ARG A 7 -21.16 -18.75 16.71
N LEU A 8 -20.93 -19.98 17.16
CA LEU A 8 -21.89 -20.73 17.96
C LEU A 8 -21.95 -20.18 19.39
N SER A 9 -22.96 -19.34 19.67
CA SER A 9 -23.28 -18.88 21.03
C SER A 9 -24.12 -19.90 21.80
N GLN A 10 -24.19 -19.79 23.13
CA GLN A 10 -25.02 -20.67 23.96
C GLN A 10 -26.51 -20.58 23.59
N GLN A 11 -26.99 -19.35 23.35
CA GLN A 11 -28.35 -19.09 22.93
C GLN A 11 -28.64 -19.76 21.58
N LEU A 12 -27.78 -19.54 20.58
CA LEU A 12 -27.94 -20.14 19.26
C LEU A 12 -27.93 -21.66 19.36
N LYS A 13 -27.01 -22.23 20.15
CA LYS A 13 -26.92 -23.68 20.40
C LYS A 13 -28.24 -24.24 20.94
N SER A 14 -28.86 -23.58 21.92
CA SER A 14 -30.13 -24.04 22.51
C SER A 14 -31.27 -24.10 21.48
N TYR A 15 -31.39 -23.10 20.62
CA TYR A 15 -32.41 -23.11 19.56
C TYR A 15 -32.14 -24.17 18.50
N LEU A 16 -30.87 -24.41 18.17
CA LEU A 16 -30.51 -25.46 17.21
C LEU A 16 -30.83 -26.85 17.79
N GLU A 17 -30.53 -27.09 19.05
CA GLU A 17 -30.90 -28.33 19.76
C GLU A 17 -32.43 -28.52 19.82
N GLU A 18 -33.19 -27.46 20.05
CA GLU A 18 -34.66 -27.50 19.99
C GLU A 18 -35.14 -27.90 18.58
N SER A 19 -34.54 -27.31 17.54
CA SER A 19 -34.92 -27.60 16.14
C SER A 19 -34.63 -29.04 15.69
N LEU A 20 -33.71 -29.76 16.34
CA LEU A 20 -33.47 -31.18 16.07
C LEU A 20 -34.68 -32.06 16.39
N HIS A 21 -35.44 -31.68 17.40
CA HIS A 21 -36.63 -32.39 17.86
C HIS A 21 -37.86 -32.11 16.98
N SER A 22 -37.81 -31.07 16.13
CA SER A 22 -38.90 -30.71 15.23
C SER A 22 -39.11 -31.74 14.11
N ASP A 23 -40.35 -32.09 13.81
CA ASP A 23 -40.69 -33.01 12.71
C ASP A 23 -40.56 -32.34 11.32
N HIS A 24 -40.39 -31.02 11.29
CA HIS A 24 -40.39 -30.22 10.05
C HIS A 24 -39.01 -30.00 9.44
N LEU A 25 -37.95 -30.54 10.04
CA LEU A 25 -36.58 -30.47 9.52
C LEU A 25 -36.23 -31.74 8.73
N GLU A 26 -35.61 -31.57 7.55
CA GLU A 26 -35.16 -32.70 6.74
C GLU A 26 -34.10 -33.54 7.48
N THR A 27 -34.16 -34.85 7.32
CA THR A 27 -33.24 -35.81 7.99
C THR A 27 -31.77 -35.55 7.64
N SER A 28 -31.49 -35.14 6.40
CA SER A 28 -30.14 -34.77 5.96
C SER A 28 -29.61 -33.57 6.75
N VAL A 29 -30.45 -32.55 6.97
CA VAL A 29 -30.09 -31.33 7.70
C VAL A 29 -29.92 -31.63 9.19
N LYS A 30 -30.79 -32.47 9.77
CA LYS A 30 -30.65 -32.93 11.16
C LYS A 30 -29.29 -33.57 11.41
N HIS A 31 -28.87 -34.50 10.55
CA HIS A 31 -27.57 -35.16 10.66
C HIS A 31 -26.40 -34.16 10.54
N GLU A 32 -26.49 -33.20 9.62
CA GLU A 32 -25.47 -32.15 9.46
C GLU A 32 -25.34 -31.29 10.73
N LEU A 33 -26.48 -30.89 11.31
CA LEU A 33 -26.52 -30.08 12.53
C LEU A 33 -25.98 -30.87 13.74
N ASP A 34 -26.37 -32.12 13.88
CA ASP A 34 -25.96 -33.00 14.99
C ASP A 34 -24.45 -33.24 14.97
N LYS A 35 -23.89 -33.47 13.77
CA LYS A 35 -22.44 -33.58 13.57
C LYS A 35 -21.72 -32.30 14.02
N LEU A 36 -22.19 -31.12 13.60
CA LEU A 36 -21.58 -29.84 13.97
C LEU A 36 -21.64 -29.58 15.48
N LEU A 37 -22.75 -29.94 16.13
CA LEU A 37 -22.91 -29.78 17.57
C LEU A 37 -21.98 -30.72 18.35
N GLN A 38 -21.74 -31.94 17.87
CA GLN A 38 -20.78 -32.87 18.48
C GLN A 38 -19.33 -32.41 18.34
N GLU A 39 -18.96 -31.85 17.18
CA GLU A 39 -17.60 -31.34 16.92
C GLU A 39 -17.28 -30.07 17.74
N SER A 40 -18.29 -29.29 18.13
CA SER A 40 -18.11 -28.06 18.92
C SER A 40 -17.67 -28.26 20.39
N GLY A 41 -17.68 -29.51 20.89
CA GLY A 41 -17.41 -29.83 22.30
C GLY A 41 -15.98 -30.27 22.64
N SER A 42 -15.04 -30.32 21.68
CA SER A 42 -13.76 -31.03 21.83
C SER A 42 -12.48 -30.16 21.72
N GLY A 43 -12.59 -28.83 21.77
CA GLY A 43 -11.43 -27.92 21.63
C GLY A 43 -11.28 -26.92 22.77
N GLU A 44 -10.60 -27.31 23.85
CA GLU A 44 -9.99 -26.37 24.79
C GLU A 44 -8.58 -26.04 24.29
N ASP A 45 -8.40 -24.98 23.50
CA ASP A 45 -7.08 -24.41 23.25
C ASP A 45 -7.17 -22.89 23.08
N GLU A 46 -6.34 -22.18 23.83
CA GLU A 46 -6.32 -20.72 23.86
C GLU A 46 -5.92 -20.16 22.48
N GLY A 47 -6.89 -19.48 21.85
CA GLY A 47 -6.77 -18.90 20.51
C GLY A 47 -7.43 -19.74 19.39
N GLY A 48 -8.08 -20.85 19.74
CA GLY A 48 -8.61 -21.86 18.82
C GLY A 48 -9.97 -21.56 18.19
N ASP A 49 -10.16 -22.12 17.00
CA ASP A 49 -11.33 -22.03 16.13
C ASP A 49 -12.66 -22.10 16.89
N VAL A 50 -13.33 -20.97 17.02
CA VAL A 50 -14.65 -20.94 17.65
C VAL A 50 -15.63 -21.65 16.72
N ALA A 51 -16.31 -22.68 17.25
CA ALA A 51 -17.30 -23.46 16.51
C ALA A 51 -18.21 -22.54 15.68
N ALA A 52 -18.24 -22.78 14.38
CA ALA A 52 -18.91 -21.92 13.41
C ALA A 52 -20.07 -22.69 12.75
N VAL A 53 -21.22 -22.03 12.61
CA VAL A 53 -22.41 -22.60 11.99
C VAL A 53 -22.77 -21.81 10.73
N PRO A 54 -22.91 -22.47 9.57
CA PRO A 54 -23.40 -21.82 8.36
C PRO A 54 -24.76 -21.15 8.57
N VAL A 55 -24.90 -19.89 8.10
CA VAL A 55 -26.17 -19.13 8.19
C VAL A 55 -27.35 -19.87 7.54
N LYS A 56 -27.08 -20.71 6.53
CA LYS A 56 -28.09 -21.53 5.87
C LYS A 56 -28.77 -22.48 6.84
N LEU A 57 -28.00 -23.15 7.71
CA LEU A 57 -28.53 -24.10 8.68
C LEU A 57 -29.34 -23.39 9.77
N VAL A 58 -28.89 -22.21 10.20
CA VAL A 58 -29.65 -21.37 11.14
C VAL A 58 -31.00 -20.97 10.54
N LYS A 59 -31.03 -20.60 9.26
CA LYS A 59 -32.28 -20.22 8.57
C LYS A 59 -33.25 -21.38 8.45
N THR A 60 -32.79 -22.57 8.05
CA THR A 60 -33.66 -23.75 7.92
C THR A 60 -34.19 -24.20 9.28
N SER A 61 -33.37 -24.10 10.33
CA SER A 61 -33.77 -24.41 11.71
C SER A 61 -34.84 -23.43 12.21
N LEU A 62 -34.66 -22.13 11.94
CA LEU A 62 -35.66 -21.11 12.25
C LEU A 62 -37.00 -21.36 11.53
N GLU A 63 -36.95 -21.70 10.24
CA GLU A 63 -38.16 -22.00 9.45
C GLU A 63 -38.90 -23.22 9.99
N ALA A 64 -38.20 -24.21 10.53
CA ALA A 64 -38.81 -25.36 11.18
C ALA A 64 -39.48 -24.98 12.51
N LEU A 65 -38.77 -24.24 13.38
CA LEU A 65 -39.31 -23.77 14.66
C LEU A 65 -40.56 -22.88 14.49
N ASN A 66 -40.57 -22.01 13.48
CA ASN A 66 -41.71 -21.14 13.18
C ASN A 66 -42.94 -21.86 12.63
N LYS A 67 -42.82 -23.13 12.22
CA LYS A 67 -44.00 -23.95 11.83
C LYS A 67 -44.73 -24.51 13.04
N GLU A 68 -44.03 -24.72 14.16
CA GLU A 68 -44.59 -25.32 15.38
C GLU A 68 -45.08 -24.26 16.37
N ARG A 69 -44.45 -23.08 16.36
CA ARG A 69 -44.75 -22.00 17.29
C ARG A 69 -45.92 -21.14 16.80
N THR A 70 -46.74 -20.68 17.75
CA THR A 70 -47.83 -19.72 17.48
C THR A 70 -47.31 -18.31 17.25
N GLU A 71 -46.24 -17.94 17.96
CA GLU A 71 -45.55 -16.66 17.79
C GLU A 71 -44.27 -16.86 16.97
N PRO A 72 -44.06 -16.06 15.90
CA PRO A 72 -42.89 -16.22 15.05
C PRO A 72 -41.64 -15.73 15.77
N LEU A 73 -40.63 -16.59 15.83
CA LEU A 73 -39.27 -16.23 16.22
C LEU A 73 -38.60 -15.47 15.08
N TYR A 74 -37.82 -14.45 15.40
CA TYR A 74 -37.06 -13.69 14.41
C TYR A 74 -35.57 -14.05 14.43
N ILE A 75 -34.91 -13.91 13.27
CA ILE A 75 -33.47 -14.21 13.14
C ILE A 75 -32.66 -13.42 14.17
N HIS A 76 -32.92 -12.12 14.31
CA HIS A 76 -32.16 -11.23 15.20
C HIS A 76 -32.21 -11.69 16.67
N GLU A 77 -33.32 -12.30 17.10
CA GLU A 77 -33.48 -12.84 18.46
C GLU A 77 -32.57 -14.06 18.66
N MET A 78 -32.44 -14.93 17.65
CA MET A 78 -31.55 -16.10 17.70
C MET A 78 -30.06 -15.74 17.65
N ILE A 79 -29.71 -14.67 16.91
CA ILE A 79 -28.31 -14.31 16.64
C ILE A 79 -27.78 -13.19 17.55
N THR A 80 -28.54 -12.74 18.56
CA THR A 80 -28.20 -11.59 19.40
C THR A 80 -26.81 -11.73 20.03
N ASP A 81 -26.49 -12.91 20.57
CA ASP A 81 -25.21 -13.21 21.23
C ASP A 81 -24.16 -13.84 20.30
N SER A 82 -24.47 -13.97 19.01
CA SER A 82 -23.57 -14.62 18.03
C SER A 82 -22.85 -13.58 17.18
N GLU A 83 -21.58 -13.81 16.93
CA GLU A 83 -20.75 -12.96 16.06
C GLU A 83 -20.65 -13.55 14.66
N LEU A 84 -20.69 -12.69 13.64
CA LEU A 84 -20.54 -13.12 12.26
C LEU A 84 -19.06 -13.26 11.90
N HIS A 85 -18.64 -14.47 11.49
CA HIS A 85 -17.31 -14.68 10.97
C HIS A 85 -17.26 -14.22 9.50
N LEU A 86 -16.61 -13.08 9.29
CA LEU A 86 -16.32 -12.54 7.98
C LEU A 86 -14.89 -12.95 7.58
N GLN A 87 -14.75 -13.65 6.46
CA GLN A 87 -13.44 -13.89 5.88
C GLN A 87 -12.69 -12.59 5.68
N LYS A 88 -11.41 -12.58 6.07
CA LYS A 88 -10.53 -11.45 5.83
C LYS A 88 -10.42 -11.23 4.33
N TYR A 89 -10.86 -10.06 3.87
CA TYR A 89 -10.68 -9.68 2.48
C TYR A 89 -9.18 -9.49 2.20
N GLU A 90 -8.63 -10.36 1.34
CA GLU A 90 -7.31 -10.14 0.77
C GLU A 90 -7.47 -9.31 -0.51
N PRO A 91 -7.04 -8.04 -0.51
CA PRO A 91 -7.08 -7.26 -1.73
C PRO A 91 -6.20 -7.96 -2.78
N PRO A 92 -6.67 -8.08 -4.04
CA PRO A 92 -5.87 -8.69 -5.09
C PRO A 92 -4.56 -7.92 -5.24
N GLN A 93 -3.47 -8.65 -5.50
CA GLN A 93 -2.18 -8.04 -5.78
C GLN A 93 -2.32 -7.11 -7.00
N ARG A 94 -1.95 -5.84 -6.82
CA ARG A 94 -2.00 -4.86 -7.90
C ARG A 94 -0.95 -5.23 -8.95
N SER A 95 -1.31 -5.16 -10.23
CA SER A 95 -0.34 -5.44 -11.29
C SER A 95 0.68 -4.31 -11.38
N ALA A 96 1.97 -4.68 -11.47
CA ALA A 96 3.07 -3.73 -11.48
C ALA A 96 2.97 -2.69 -12.61
N GLU A 97 2.47 -3.11 -13.78
CA GLU A 97 2.24 -2.21 -14.92
C GLU A 97 1.21 -1.12 -14.60
N LEU A 98 0.11 -1.48 -13.93
CA LEU A 98 -0.94 -0.51 -13.57
C LEU A 98 -0.44 0.47 -12.50
N GLU A 99 0.40 0.03 -11.58
CA GLU A 99 1.00 0.92 -10.59
C GLU A 99 1.94 1.94 -11.22
N VAL A 100 2.82 1.49 -12.13
CA VAL A 100 3.71 2.38 -12.89
C VAL A 100 2.88 3.39 -13.69
N ARG A 101 1.79 2.94 -14.33
CA ARG A 101 0.89 3.82 -15.08
C ARG A 101 0.21 4.84 -14.18
N VAL A 102 -0.28 4.44 -13.01
CA VAL A 102 -0.91 5.35 -12.04
C VAL A 102 0.10 6.38 -11.53
N GLN A 103 1.33 5.97 -11.20
CA GLN A 103 2.38 6.89 -10.77
C GLN A 103 2.71 7.92 -11.85
N ARG A 104 2.79 7.48 -13.12
CA ARG A 104 2.97 8.38 -14.26
C ARG A 104 1.83 9.39 -14.36
N LEU A 105 0.58 8.92 -14.31
CA LEU A 105 -0.61 9.78 -14.40
C LEU A 105 -0.68 10.80 -13.24
N ARG A 106 -0.33 10.40 -12.01
CA ARG A 106 -0.26 11.30 -10.85
C ARG A 106 0.76 12.42 -11.08
N ARG A 107 1.96 12.07 -11.54
CA ARG A 107 3.01 13.06 -11.85
C ARG A 107 2.59 14.01 -12.98
N GLU A 108 1.89 13.50 -14.00
CA GLU A 108 1.37 14.34 -15.09
C GLU A 108 0.30 15.33 -14.62
N ALA A 109 -0.59 14.89 -13.72
CA ALA A 109 -1.61 15.73 -13.11
C ALA A 109 -0.99 16.82 -12.23
N GLU A 110 -0.09 16.46 -11.31
CA GLU A 110 0.64 17.39 -10.44
C GLU A 110 1.40 18.44 -11.25
N ASN A 111 2.10 18.02 -12.32
CA ASN A 111 2.81 18.95 -13.19
C ASN A 111 1.87 19.91 -13.93
N ARG A 112 0.68 19.43 -14.32
CA ARG A 112 -0.33 20.28 -14.98
C ARG A 112 -0.87 21.31 -14.00
N GLU A 113 -1.23 20.89 -12.79
CA GLU A 113 -1.70 21.76 -11.71
C GLU A 113 -0.64 22.81 -11.32
N TYR A 114 0.60 22.38 -11.12
CA TYR A 114 1.72 23.29 -10.84
C TYR A 114 1.89 24.34 -11.95
N LYS A 115 1.84 23.94 -13.22
CA LYS A 115 1.95 24.87 -14.37
C LYS A 115 0.80 25.86 -14.42
N GLN A 116 -0.41 25.45 -14.04
CA GLN A 116 -1.56 26.34 -13.95
C GLN A 116 -1.36 27.37 -12.83
N MET A 117 -0.98 26.92 -11.63
CA MET A 117 -0.74 27.82 -10.48
C MET A 117 0.39 28.83 -10.75
N THR A 118 1.47 28.39 -11.39
CA THR A 118 2.67 29.22 -11.63
C THR A 118 2.63 30.01 -12.94
N GLN A 119 1.54 29.94 -13.70
CA GLN A 119 1.43 30.57 -15.02
C GLN A 119 1.68 32.08 -14.99
N ASN A 120 1.18 32.77 -13.95
CA ASN A 120 1.29 34.22 -13.80
C ASN A 120 2.72 34.63 -13.41
N VAL A 121 3.36 33.89 -12.51
CA VAL A 121 4.76 34.12 -12.11
C VAL A 121 5.68 33.96 -13.32
N HIS A 122 5.51 32.90 -14.11
CA HIS A 122 6.31 32.72 -15.33
C HIS A 122 6.09 33.81 -16.39
N ARG A 123 4.87 34.37 -16.50
CA ARG A 123 4.59 35.51 -17.39
C ARG A 123 5.33 36.77 -16.95
N THR A 124 5.44 37.02 -15.64
CA THR A 124 6.21 38.16 -15.10
C THR A 124 7.72 37.99 -15.31
N VAL A 125 8.27 36.79 -15.08
CA VAL A 125 9.72 36.50 -15.29
C VAL A 125 10.12 36.65 -16.76
N LYS A 126 9.27 36.25 -17.72
CA LYS A 126 9.56 36.45 -19.16
C LYS A 126 9.58 37.92 -19.56
N LYS A 127 8.69 38.75 -19.00
CA LYS A 127 8.68 40.21 -19.22
C LYS A 127 9.88 40.90 -18.55
N ASN A 128 10.30 40.41 -17.38
CA ASN A 128 11.45 40.93 -16.64
C ASN A 128 12.81 40.39 -17.13
N ARG A 129 12.87 39.66 -18.25
CA ARG A 129 14.16 39.43 -18.95
C ARG A 129 14.76 40.72 -19.54
N GLY A 130 14.02 41.84 -19.46
CA GLY A 130 14.51 43.20 -19.70
C GLY A 130 14.87 43.98 -18.43
N TRP A 131 14.85 43.37 -17.23
CA TRP A 131 15.37 44.02 -16.03
C TRP A 131 16.87 43.74 -15.95
N LYS A 132 17.64 44.84 -16.03
CA LYS A 132 19.09 44.84 -15.98
C LYS A 132 19.57 43.95 -14.81
N ARG A 133 20.54 43.09 -15.12
CA ARG A 133 21.45 42.48 -14.15
C ARG A 133 21.82 43.55 -13.12
N TRP A 134 21.44 43.36 -11.86
CA TRP A 134 22.00 44.13 -10.76
C TRP A 134 23.52 43.99 -10.83
N GLN A 135 24.20 45.02 -11.35
CA GLN A 135 25.62 45.25 -11.10
C GLN A 135 25.68 46.18 -9.89
N GLY A 136 25.40 45.61 -8.73
CA GLY A 136 25.73 46.22 -7.45
C GLY A 136 27.06 45.64 -7.02
N THR A 137 28.16 46.31 -7.37
CA THR A 137 29.38 46.27 -6.57
C THR A 137 29.06 46.99 -5.27
N GLU A 138 28.46 46.30 -4.32
CA GLU A 138 28.38 46.76 -2.94
C GLU A 138 28.75 45.56 -2.05
N SER A 139 30.05 45.49 -1.80
CA SER A 139 30.67 45.01 -0.57
C SER A 139 29.71 44.56 0.53
N TYR A 140 29.54 43.24 0.65
CA TYR A 140 29.36 42.60 1.96
C TYR A 140 30.65 41.84 2.26
N GLU A 141 31.54 42.51 3.01
CA GLU A 141 32.72 41.88 3.58
C GLU A 141 32.29 40.90 4.68
N PRO A 142 32.65 39.61 4.62
CA PRO A 142 32.75 38.82 5.83
C PRO A 142 34.00 39.30 6.59
N SER A 143 33.81 40.28 7.47
CA SER A 143 34.76 40.61 8.50
C SER A 143 34.85 39.44 9.50
N ASN A 144 35.84 38.56 9.29
CA ASN A 144 36.67 38.07 10.39
C ASN A 144 37.89 37.26 9.88
N ASN A 145 39.03 37.94 9.87
CA ASN A 145 40.21 37.55 10.65
C ASN A 145 40.62 36.06 10.65
N ARG A 146 41.60 35.70 9.82
CA ARG A 146 43.01 35.60 10.28
C ARG A 146 43.99 35.10 9.21
N CYS A 147 45.11 35.81 9.16
CA CYS A 147 46.44 35.42 8.71
C CYS A 147 46.68 35.26 7.20
N CYS A 148 47.29 36.28 6.60
CA CYS A 148 48.52 36.14 5.82
C CYS A 148 49.19 37.51 5.73
N GLU A 149 50.00 37.86 6.73
CA GLU A 149 51.06 38.86 6.59
C GLU A 149 52.40 38.16 6.77
N PHE A 150 53.33 38.48 5.85
CA PHE A 150 54.75 38.11 5.81
C PHE A 150 55.13 36.66 5.50
N CYS A 151 55.58 36.39 4.26
CA CYS A 151 57.02 36.47 3.94
C CYS A 151 57.33 36.23 2.43
N PRO A 152 58.15 37.06 1.77
CA PRO A 152 58.46 36.96 0.34
C PRO A 152 59.83 36.30 0.10
N HIS A 153 59.93 34.97 0.20
CA HIS A 153 61.00 34.15 -0.42
C HIS A 153 60.78 32.68 -0.06
N CYS A 154 60.16 31.89 -0.96
CA CYS A 154 60.39 30.45 -1.05
C CYS A 154 59.67 29.87 -2.28
N TRP A 155 60.26 30.06 -3.45
CA TRP A 155 59.89 29.40 -4.71
C TRP A 155 60.21 27.89 -4.74
N TRP A 156 60.39 27.25 -3.58
CA TRP A 156 60.85 25.86 -3.45
C TRP A 156 59.84 24.88 -2.84
N CYS A 157 58.60 25.29 -2.53
CA CYS A 157 57.58 24.40 -1.96
C CYS A 157 56.47 23.95 -2.94
N PHE A 158 56.63 24.12 -4.26
CA PHE A 158 55.65 23.65 -5.25
C PHE A 158 55.89 22.19 -5.71
N CYS A 159 56.99 21.54 -5.33
CA CYS A 159 57.36 20.21 -5.84
C CYS A 159 56.99 19.01 -4.96
N LEU A 160 56.33 19.19 -3.80
CA LEU A 160 55.99 18.07 -2.90
C LEU A 160 54.50 17.88 -2.62
N TRP A 161 53.62 18.61 -3.33
CA TRP A 161 52.17 18.43 -3.23
C TRP A 161 51.56 17.60 -4.39
N LEU A 162 52.39 17.01 -5.26
CA LEU A 162 51.96 16.21 -6.42
C LEU A 162 52.28 14.70 -6.29
N GLN A 163 52.48 14.20 -5.07
CA GLN A 163 52.67 12.77 -4.77
C GLN A 163 51.69 12.18 -3.75
N SER A 164 50.71 12.95 -3.24
CA SER A 164 49.79 12.47 -2.18
C SER A 164 48.30 12.36 -2.56
N CYS A 165 47.94 12.53 -3.84
CA CYS A 165 46.55 12.37 -4.32
C CYS A 165 46.35 11.20 -5.29
N ARG A 166 47.27 10.22 -5.30
CA ARG A 166 47.20 9.01 -6.14
C ARG A 166 46.95 7.71 -5.34
N SER A 167 46.30 7.83 -4.18
CA SER A 167 46.05 6.68 -3.28
C SER A 167 44.66 6.69 -2.64
N GLN A 168 43.64 7.16 -3.34
CA GLN A 168 42.25 6.80 -3.07
C GLN A 168 41.59 6.50 -4.41
N TYR A 169 40.82 5.42 -4.49
CA TYR A 169 40.20 4.80 -5.68
C TYR A 169 41.10 3.82 -6.46
N GLY A 170 41.41 2.71 -5.79
CA GLY A 170 41.66 1.42 -6.45
C GLY A 170 40.47 0.47 -6.27
N GLY A 171 40.06 -0.17 -7.38
CA GLY A 171 39.28 -1.43 -7.45
C GLY A 171 37.76 -1.26 -7.68
N ALA A 172 37.05 -2.06 -8.48
CA ALA A 172 37.37 -3.10 -9.46
C ALA A 172 36.07 -3.43 -10.25
N ARG A 173 36.21 -3.71 -11.55
CA ARG A 173 35.43 -4.56 -12.49
C ARG A 173 33.91 -4.74 -12.30
N HIS A 174 33.13 -4.50 -13.35
CA HIS A 174 32.49 -5.52 -14.23
C HIS A 174 31.66 -4.82 -15.34
N GLY A 175 31.67 -5.37 -16.55
CA GLY A 175 31.41 -4.65 -17.80
C GLY A 175 29.98 -4.64 -18.33
N HIS A 176 29.82 -4.05 -19.51
CA HIS A 176 28.84 -4.36 -20.57
C HIS A 176 29.21 -3.54 -21.84
N PRO A 177 28.63 -3.80 -23.03
CA PRO A 177 29.37 -4.05 -24.25
C PRO A 177 29.32 -2.88 -25.26
N ASN A 178 30.13 -3.04 -26.30
CA ASN A 178 30.12 -2.36 -27.58
C ASN A 178 28.76 -1.76 -28.00
N VAL A 179 28.73 -0.44 -28.18
CA VAL A 179 27.85 0.20 -29.17
C VAL A 179 28.71 1.15 -29.99
N SER A 180 29.18 0.64 -31.12
CA SER A 180 29.73 1.41 -32.23
C SER A 180 28.67 2.42 -32.70
N ARG A 181 29.00 3.71 -32.67
CA ARG A 181 28.26 4.74 -33.41
C ARG A 181 29.21 5.38 -34.41
N ASP A 182 29.15 4.88 -35.64
CA ASP A 182 29.63 5.58 -36.82
C ASP A 182 28.87 6.91 -37.00
N PRO A 183 29.55 8.04 -37.16
CA PRO A 183 28.91 9.33 -37.40
C PRO A 183 28.97 9.69 -38.88
N LEU A 184 28.23 9.00 -39.75
CA LEU A 184 28.04 9.43 -41.13
C LEU A 184 26.65 9.02 -41.63
N ARG A 185 25.68 9.95 -41.58
CA ARG A 185 24.55 10.07 -42.53
C ARG A 185 23.54 11.13 -42.06
N TYR A 186 23.66 12.35 -42.58
CA TYR A 186 22.69 12.98 -43.48
C TYR A 186 22.92 14.49 -43.52
N CYS A 187 23.53 14.95 -44.60
CA CYS A 187 23.38 16.31 -45.12
C CYS A 187 22.17 16.35 -46.07
N ARG A 188 21.61 17.56 -46.21
CA ARG A 188 20.47 18.03 -47.06
C ARG A 188 19.10 17.75 -46.43
N VAL A 189 18.25 18.75 -46.22
CA VAL A 189 17.81 19.77 -47.18
C VAL A 189 17.52 21.12 -46.49
N PHE A 190 18.08 22.22 -47.00
CA PHE A 190 17.45 23.55 -47.00
C PHE A 190 18.20 24.46 -47.99
N ARG A 191 17.77 24.45 -49.26
CA ARG A 191 17.43 25.66 -50.04
C ARG A 191 16.78 25.25 -51.35
#